data_AF-A0AAE9J9M6-F1
#
_entry.id   AF-A0AAE9J9M6-F1
#
_cell.length_a   1.000
_cell.length_b   1.000
_cell.length_c   1.000
_cell.angle_alpha   90.00
_cell.angle_beta   90.00
_cell.angle_gamma   90.00
#
_symmetry.space_group_name_H-M   'P 1'
#
loop_
_entity.id
_entity.type
_entity.pdbx_description
1 polymer ?
#
loop_
_entity_poly.entity_id
_entity_poly.type
_entity_poly.pdbx_seq_one_letter_code
_entity_poly.pdbx_strand_id
1 'polypeptide(L)'
;MTINGIWEWANHVSQKVAVETLRGKVLAIDGHIWLYESLKGCETHHQQTPNSYLITFFTRIQRLRELKITPIVVFDSISTSSPAHEGADQKEFVPRKRRNFGDSLFTNLADPVYKTNMLLSQMGVKVIISPGDGEAQCARLEELEVTSGCITTDFDYFLFGGKNLYRFDFTASGNVALLHDVVHLSLGRMNIEKKVDRPHLISTAILLGCDYFQRGVQNIGIVTVFDILAEFGDDGNEDVDPHVILDRFYSYVKEEIPARSEDSSRKLRLRRKKFNFPQGFPNCQAVE
;
A
#
# COMPACT_ATOMS: atom_id res chain seq x y z
N MET A 1 -1.50 3.53 5.43
CA MET A 1 -1.38 5.01 5.62
C MET A 1 -0.76 5.51 4.33
N THR A 2 -1.42 6.34 3.52
CA THR A 2 -1.04 6.48 2.11
C THR A 2 -0.34 7.78 1.76
N ILE A 3 0.50 7.72 0.73
CA ILE A 3 1.06 8.86 -0.01
C ILE A 3 -0.05 9.90 -0.27
N ASN A 4 0.13 11.12 0.25
CA ASN A 4 -0.89 12.17 0.18
C ASN A 4 -1.27 12.50 -1.27
N GLY A 5 -2.56 12.39 -1.61
CA GLY A 5 -3.10 12.72 -2.93
C GLY A 5 -2.92 11.63 -4.01
N ILE A 6 -2.24 10.51 -3.73
CA ILE A 6 -2.03 9.47 -4.74
C ILE A 6 -3.33 8.80 -5.16
N TRP A 7 -4.29 8.65 -4.24
CA TRP A 7 -5.58 8.03 -4.52
C TRP A 7 -6.46 8.87 -5.45
N GLU A 8 -6.40 10.21 -5.37
CA GLU A 8 -7.11 11.09 -6.31
C GLU A 8 -6.62 10.87 -7.74
N TRP A 9 -5.30 10.71 -7.91
CA TRP A 9 -4.73 10.35 -9.19
C TRP A 9 -5.09 8.92 -9.61
N ALA A 10 -4.94 7.95 -8.70
CA ALA A 10 -5.16 6.53 -8.96
C ALA A 10 -6.61 6.24 -9.39
N ASN A 11 -7.58 7.00 -8.90
CA ASN A 11 -8.97 6.89 -9.30
C ASN A 11 -9.21 7.18 -10.80
N HIS A 12 -8.33 7.96 -11.46
CA HIS A 12 -8.44 8.23 -12.90
C HIS A 12 -7.96 7.06 -13.78
N VAL A 13 -7.18 6.13 -13.20
CA VAL A 13 -6.62 4.95 -13.89
C VAL A 13 -7.19 3.63 -13.37
N SER A 14 -8.03 3.70 -12.34
CA SER A 14 -8.74 2.54 -11.83
C SER A 14 -9.89 2.14 -12.74
N GLN A 15 -10.38 0.92 -12.54
CA GLN A 15 -11.45 0.32 -13.34
C GLN A 15 -12.47 -0.31 -12.42
N LYS A 16 -13.76 -0.08 -12.68
CA LYS A 16 -14.79 -0.94 -12.12
C LYS A 16 -14.69 -2.31 -12.77
N VAL A 17 -14.73 -3.35 -11.97
CA VAL A 17 -14.60 -4.73 -12.43
C VAL A 17 -15.87 -5.50 -12.13
N ALA A 18 -16.38 -6.19 -13.17
CA ALA A 18 -17.48 -7.13 -13.02
C ALA A 18 -17.00 -8.30 -12.15
N VAL A 19 -17.70 -8.58 -11.05
CA VAL A 19 -17.30 -9.54 -10.02
C VAL A 19 -17.13 -10.95 -10.59
N GLU A 20 -17.89 -11.27 -11.64
CA GLU A 20 -17.82 -12.53 -12.37
C GLU A 20 -16.43 -12.82 -12.94
N THR A 21 -15.67 -11.77 -13.29
CA THR A 21 -14.30 -11.90 -13.81
C THR A 21 -13.28 -12.31 -12.74
N LEU A 22 -13.65 -12.24 -11.46
CA LEU A 22 -12.84 -12.68 -10.34
C LEU A 22 -13.12 -14.13 -9.93
N ARG A 23 -14.13 -14.76 -10.54
CA ARG A 23 -14.49 -16.15 -10.28
C ARG A 23 -13.31 -17.08 -10.54
N GLY A 24 -12.98 -17.92 -9.56
CA GLY A 24 -11.87 -18.87 -9.62
C GLY A 24 -10.50 -18.27 -9.29
N LYS A 25 -10.39 -16.94 -9.12
CA LYS A 25 -9.13 -16.32 -8.71
C LYS A 25 -8.82 -16.61 -7.25
N VAL A 26 -7.53 -16.71 -6.96
CA VAL A 26 -7.00 -16.68 -5.59
C VAL A 26 -6.56 -15.25 -5.31
N LEU A 27 -7.09 -14.61 -4.27
CA LEU A 27 -6.71 -13.24 -3.91
C LEU A 27 -6.11 -13.21 -2.51
N ALA A 28 -4.96 -12.54 -2.40
CA ALA A 28 -4.43 -12.16 -1.09
C ALA A 28 -5.34 -11.11 -0.46
N ILE A 29 -5.35 -11.04 0.85
CA ILE A 29 -6.07 -10.03 1.61
C ILE A 29 -5.14 -9.50 2.69
N ASP A 30 -4.96 -8.19 2.70
CA ASP A 30 -4.27 -7.49 3.77
C ASP A 30 -5.15 -7.48 5.02
N GLY A 31 -4.85 -8.42 5.93
CA GLY A 31 -5.64 -8.69 7.12
C GLY A 31 -5.55 -7.56 8.16
N HIS A 32 -4.43 -6.85 8.26
CA HIS A 32 -4.28 -5.76 9.23
C HIS A 32 -5.07 -4.53 8.81
N ILE A 33 -5.03 -4.16 7.52
CA ILE A 33 -5.88 -3.09 6.98
C ILE A 33 -7.35 -3.47 7.16
N TRP A 34 -7.73 -4.70 6.83
CA TRP A 34 -9.12 -5.12 6.92
C TRP A 34 -9.64 -5.15 8.37
N LEU A 35 -8.80 -5.57 9.31
CA LEU A 35 -9.08 -5.54 10.74
C LEU A 35 -9.24 -4.12 11.26
N TYR A 36 -8.33 -3.22 10.87
CA TYR A 36 -8.42 -1.81 11.23
C TYR A 36 -9.73 -1.18 10.73
N GLU A 37 -10.08 -1.38 9.45
CA GLU A 37 -11.32 -0.89 8.87
C GLU A 37 -12.57 -1.47 9.58
N SER A 38 -12.52 -2.76 9.92
CA SER A 38 -13.61 -3.44 10.63
C SER A 38 -13.81 -2.87 12.04
N LEU A 39 -12.74 -2.70 12.81
CA LEU A 39 -12.78 -2.12 14.16
C LEU A 39 -13.31 -0.69 14.14
N LYS A 40 -12.82 0.13 13.22
CA LYS A 40 -13.26 1.53 13.05
C LYS A 40 -14.75 1.62 12.68
N GLY A 41 -15.21 0.74 11.78
CA GLY A 41 -16.64 0.65 11.42
C GLY A 41 -17.52 0.37 12.63
N CYS A 42 -17.12 -0.58 13.49
CA CYS A 42 -17.87 -0.94 14.68
C CYS A 42 -17.98 0.21 15.70
N GLU A 43 -16.91 1.00 15.90
CA GLU A 43 -16.93 2.18 16.76
C GLU A 43 -17.90 3.25 16.23
N THR A 44 -17.84 3.58 14.94
CA THR A 44 -18.67 4.63 14.34
C THR A 44 -20.17 4.31 14.39
N HIS A 45 -20.55 3.04 14.20
CA HIS A 45 -21.94 2.60 14.22
C HIS A 45 -22.48 2.30 15.62
N HIS A 46 -21.74 2.61 16.70
CA HIS A 46 -22.10 2.29 18.09
C HIS A 46 -22.51 0.83 18.28
N GLN A 47 -21.95 -0.08 17.46
CA GLN A 47 -22.15 -1.52 17.64
C GLN A 47 -21.33 -1.95 18.85
N GLN A 48 -21.92 -1.83 20.04
CA GLN A 48 -21.31 -2.19 21.32
C GLN A 48 -21.10 -3.70 21.49
N THR A 49 -21.39 -4.52 20.48
CA THR A 49 -21.18 -5.97 20.55
C THR A 49 -19.67 -6.27 20.56
N PRO A 50 -19.15 -6.91 21.61
CA PRO A 50 -17.74 -7.32 21.64
C PRO A 50 -17.43 -8.22 20.43
N ASN A 51 -16.26 -8.01 19.83
CA ASN A 51 -15.77 -8.78 18.69
C ASN A 51 -16.65 -8.72 17.41
N SER A 52 -17.41 -7.64 17.21
CA SER A 52 -18.18 -7.40 15.98
C SER A 52 -17.33 -7.39 14.69
N TYR A 53 -16.03 -7.09 14.78
CA TYR A 53 -15.08 -7.26 13.67
C TYR A 53 -15.03 -8.71 13.16
N LEU A 54 -15.23 -9.72 14.02
CA LEU A 54 -15.29 -11.13 13.61
C LEU A 54 -16.49 -11.42 12.70
N ILE A 55 -17.64 -10.79 12.98
CA ILE A 55 -18.83 -10.89 12.11
C ILE A 55 -18.52 -10.27 10.75
N THR A 56 -17.80 -9.15 10.73
CA THR A 56 -17.37 -8.50 9.48
C THR A 56 -16.45 -9.41 8.66
N PHE A 57 -15.43 -10.01 9.27
CA PHE A 57 -14.58 -10.99 8.58
C PHE A 57 -15.38 -12.20 8.08
N PHE A 58 -16.20 -12.81 8.93
CA PHE A 58 -17.01 -13.99 8.58
C PHE A 58 -17.87 -13.71 7.34
N THR A 59 -18.64 -12.63 7.38
CA THR A 59 -19.61 -12.30 6.32
C THR A 59 -18.92 -11.92 5.01
N ARG A 60 -17.82 -11.15 5.06
CA ARG A 60 -17.08 -10.77 3.86
C ARG A 60 -16.36 -11.98 3.23
N ILE A 61 -15.75 -12.85 4.04
CA ILE A 61 -15.14 -14.10 3.55
C ILE A 61 -16.18 -15.03 2.93
N GLN A 62 -17.34 -15.19 3.57
CA GLN A 62 -18.44 -15.97 3.00
C GLN A 62 -18.85 -15.39 1.64
N ARG A 63 -18.99 -14.07 1.54
CA ARG A 63 -19.33 -13.41 0.28
C ARG A 63 -18.31 -13.66 -0.81
N LEU A 64 -17.00 -13.60 -0.51
CA LEU A 64 -15.94 -13.94 -1.47
C LEU A 64 -16.06 -15.39 -1.96
N ARG A 65 -16.34 -16.34 -1.05
CA ARG A 65 -16.49 -17.76 -1.40
C ARG A 65 -17.74 -18.04 -2.24
N GLU A 66 -18.85 -17.34 -1.98
CA GLU A 66 -20.06 -17.40 -2.84
C GLU A 66 -19.76 -16.98 -4.28
N LEU A 67 -18.89 -15.97 -4.44
CA LEU A 67 -18.37 -15.50 -5.72
C LEU A 67 -17.28 -16.42 -6.32
N LYS A 68 -16.96 -17.51 -5.62
CA LYS A 68 -15.90 -18.49 -5.94
C LYS A 68 -14.52 -17.86 -6.06
N ILE A 69 -14.26 -16.83 -5.26
CA ILE A 69 -12.92 -16.29 -5.01
C ILE A 69 -12.31 -17.06 -3.84
N THR A 70 -11.05 -17.48 -3.96
CA THR A 70 -10.32 -18.17 -2.90
C THR A 70 -9.48 -17.15 -2.13
N PRO A 71 -9.84 -16.78 -0.88
CA PRO A 71 -9.07 -15.82 -0.11
C PRO A 71 -7.85 -16.47 0.57
N ILE A 72 -6.74 -15.75 0.60
CA ILE A 72 -5.61 -15.99 1.50
C ILE A 72 -5.40 -14.73 2.33
N VAL A 73 -5.58 -14.82 3.65
CA VAL A 73 -5.45 -13.66 4.54
C VAL A 73 -4.03 -13.57 5.06
N VAL A 74 -3.43 -12.38 4.98
CA VAL A 74 -2.06 -12.11 5.43
C VAL A 74 -2.11 -11.08 6.55
N PHE A 75 -1.56 -11.40 7.71
CA PHE A 75 -1.37 -10.45 8.80
C PHE A 75 0.12 -10.16 8.98
N ASP A 76 0.50 -8.91 9.21
CA ASP A 76 1.81 -8.52 9.77
C ASP A 76 2.20 -9.34 11.00
N SER A 77 3.50 -9.48 11.24
CA SER A 77 3.98 -9.95 12.53
C SER A 77 3.62 -8.95 13.61
N ILE A 78 2.93 -9.40 14.65
CA ILE A 78 2.76 -8.60 15.86
C ILE A 78 3.97 -8.90 16.74
N SER A 79 4.92 -7.98 16.81
CA SER A 79 6.01 -8.07 17.77
C SER A 79 5.41 -7.96 19.18
N THR A 80 5.18 -9.11 19.83
CA THR A 80 4.94 -9.14 21.27
C THR A 80 6.26 -8.81 21.94
N SER A 81 6.60 -7.54 22.08
CA SER A 81 7.61 -7.12 23.05
C SER A 81 7.02 -7.33 24.45
N SER A 82 6.95 -8.59 24.86
CA SER A 82 6.88 -9.00 26.26
C SER A 82 8.30 -9.43 26.63
N PRO A 83 8.94 -8.83 27.65
CA PRO A 83 10.38 -8.97 27.91
C PRO A 83 10.81 -10.35 28.46
N ALA A 84 10.06 -11.44 28.18
CA ALA A 84 10.25 -12.72 28.86
C ALA A 84 10.92 -13.82 28.03
N HIS A 85 11.12 -13.67 26.71
CA HIS A 85 11.78 -14.70 25.90
C HIS A 85 12.68 -14.11 24.81
N GLU A 86 13.80 -13.50 25.23
CA GLU A 86 14.97 -13.36 24.37
C GLU A 86 15.75 -14.68 24.39
N GLY A 87 15.82 -15.33 23.24
CA GLY A 87 16.62 -16.53 23.04
C GLY A 87 16.65 -16.94 21.57
N ALA A 88 17.79 -16.68 20.94
CA ALA A 88 18.30 -17.19 19.66
C ALA A 88 18.14 -16.30 18.42
N ASP A 89 19.26 -15.66 18.06
CA ASP A 89 19.80 -15.41 16.72
C ASP A 89 18.80 -15.09 15.59
N GLN A 90 18.48 -13.81 15.46
CA GLN A 90 18.18 -13.21 14.15
C GLN A 90 18.99 -11.92 14.02
N LYS A 91 19.91 -11.92 13.05
CA LYS A 91 20.65 -10.73 12.64
C LYS A 91 19.64 -9.62 12.29
N GLU A 92 19.79 -8.51 13.00
CA GLU A 92 19.08 -7.23 12.95
C GLU A 92 18.16 -7.00 11.75
N PHE A 93 16.88 -7.32 11.91
CA PHE A 93 15.79 -6.52 11.34
C PHE A 93 15.19 -5.72 12.49
N VAL A 94 15.42 -4.40 12.52
CA VAL A 94 14.91 -3.54 13.59
C VAL A 94 13.39 -3.36 13.38
N PRO A 95 12.53 -3.89 14.27
CA PRO A 95 11.09 -3.70 14.14
C PRO A 95 10.76 -2.22 14.37
N ARG A 96 9.96 -1.64 13.49
CA ARG A 96 9.55 -0.23 13.57
C ARG A 96 8.79 0.06 14.88
N LYS A 97 9.17 1.17 15.54
CA LYS A 97 8.29 1.86 16.50
C LYS A 97 7.06 2.40 15.76
N ARG A 98 5.95 1.65 15.77
CA ARG A 98 4.63 2.20 15.44
C ARG A 98 4.34 3.33 16.42
N ARG A 99 3.91 4.49 15.91
CA ARG A 99 3.54 5.66 16.72
C ARG A 99 2.54 5.22 17.81
N ASN A 100 2.77 5.65 19.04
CA ASN A 100 1.83 5.50 20.15
C ASN A 100 0.50 6.17 19.78
N PHE A 101 -0.46 5.38 19.32
CA PHE A 101 -1.86 5.77 19.34
C PHE A 101 -2.31 5.68 20.81
N GLY A 102 -2.83 6.79 21.34
CA GLY A 102 -3.34 6.84 22.70
C GLY A 102 -4.42 5.78 22.94
N ASP A 103 -4.28 5.06 24.06
CA ASP A 103 -5.28 4.38 24.90
C ASP A 103 -6.60 3.87 24.25
N SER A 104 -6.54 3.23 23.09
CA SER A 104 -7.71 2.71 22.35
C SER A 104 -7.55 1.22 22.02
N LEU A 105 -8.65 0.54 21.66
CA LEU A 105 -8.71 -0.87 21.21
C LEU A 105 -7.71 -1.20 20.07
N PHE A 106 -7.13 -0.18 19.44
CA PHE A 106 -6.10 -0.26 18.41
C PHE A 106 -4.67 -0.43 18.94
N THR A 107 -4.45 -0.31 20.26
CA THR A 107 -3.12 -0.43 20.89
C THR A 107 -2.68 -1.89 21.07
N ASN A 108 -3.63 -2.83 21.16
CA ASN A 108 -3.34 -4.25 21.28
C ASN A 108 -4.14 -5.08 20.26
N LEU A 109 -3.62 -5.11 19.02
CA LEU A 109 -4.20 -5.91 17.94
C LEU A 109 -3.92 -7.42 18.05
N ALA A 110 -3.11 -7.85 19.03
CA ALA A 110 -2.74 -9.26 19.18
C ALA A 110 -3.95 -10.17 19.40
N ASP A 111 -4.83 -9.81 20.34
CA ASP A 111 -6.04 -10.56 20.62
C ASP A 111 -7.05 -10.54 19.44
N PRO A 112 -7.35 -9.37 18.82
CA PRO A 112 -8.13 -9.33 17.60
C PRO A 112 -7.58 -10.18 16.44
N VAL A 113 -6.26 -10.15 16.18
CA VAL A 113 -5.63 -10.98 15.14
C VAL A 113 -5.72 -12.46 15.49
N TYR A 114 -5.44 -12.84 16.73
CA TYR A 114 -5.56 -14.23 17.19
C TYR A 114 -6.98 -14.78 17.00
N LYS A 115 -8.00 -14.04 17.49
CA LYS A 115 -9.41 -14.43 17.35
C LYS A 115 -9.84 -14.51 15.89
N THR A 116 -9.39 -13.57 15.06
CA THR A 116 -9.69 -13.56 13.63
C THR A 116 -9.03 -14.77 12.94
N ASN A 117 -7.78 -15.07 13.25
CA ASN A 117 -7.09 -16.25 12.71
C ASN A 117 -7.80 -17.57 13.09
N MET A 118 -8.26 -17.69 14.33
CA MET A 118 -9.06 -18.84 14.79
C MET A 118 -10.36 -19.00 14.00
N LEU A 119 -11.11 -17.91 13.82
CA LEU A 119 -12.32 -17.91 12.99
C LEU A 119 -12.01 -18.36 11.56
N LEU A 120 -11.03 -17.74 10.92
CA LEU A 120 -10.64 -18.01 9.53
C LEU A 120 -10.18 -19.46 9.34
N SER A 121 -9.40 -19.98 10.29
CA SER A 121 -8.94 -21.37 10.30
C SER A 121 -10.12 -22.35 10.35
N GLN A 122 -11.11 -22.10 11.23
CA GLN A 122 -12.33 -22.92 11.32
C GLN A 122 -13.19 -22.83 10.04
N MET A 123 -13.15 -21.70 9.34
CA MET A 123 -13.80 -21.53 8.03
C MET A 123 -13.04 -22.22 6.88
N GLY A 124 -11.84 -22.77 7.12
CA GLY A 124 -10.97 -23.37 6.12
C GLY A 124 -10.25 -22.34 5.23
N VAL A 125 -10.08 -21.10 5.70
CA VAL A 125 -9.32 -20.06 5.00
C VAL A 125 -7.85 -20.16 5.37
N LYS A 126 -6.96 -20.07 4.36
CA LYS A 126 -5.51 -20.02 4.60
C LYS A 126 -5.14 -18.66 5.19
N VAL A 127 -4.42 -18.69 6.31
CA VAL A 127 -3.89 -17.50 6.98
C VAL A 127 -2.37 -17.58 7.02
N ILE A 128 -1.70 -16.47 6.68
CA ILE A 128 -0.26 -16.30 6.73
C ILE A 128 0.06 -15.17 7.70
N ILE A 129 1.05 -15.38 8.57
CA ILE A 129 1.65 -14.30 9.36
C ILE A 129 2.95 -13.91 8.65
N SER A 130 3.01 -12.68 8.14
CA SER A 130 4.17 -12.10 7.47
C SER A 130 5.32 -11.95 8.48
N PRO A 131 6.58 -12.22 8.11
CA PRO A 131 7.74 -11.91 8.94
C PRO A 131 8.02 -10.39 9.04
N GLY A 132 7.37 -9.58 8.20
CA GLY A 132 7.45 -8.13 8.20
C GLY A 132 6.08 -7.52 7.89
N ASP A 133 6.03 -6.64 6.89
CA ASP A 133 4.78 -6.00 6.48
C ASP A 133 3.87 -6.95 5.71
N GLY A 134 2.56 -6.91 5.97
CA GLY A 134 1.57 -7.77 5.37
C GLY A 134 1.41 -7.51 3.87
N GLU A 135 1.40 -6.24 3.46
CA GLU A 135 1.28 -5.84 2.06
C GLU A 135 2.51 -6.28 1.23
N ALA A 136 3.71 -6.28 1.82
CA ALA A 136 4.92 -6.81 1.18
C ALA A 136 4.80 -8.32 0.94
N GLN A 137 4.30 -9.05 1.93
CA GLN A 137 4.06 -10.49 1.80
C GLN A 137 2.93 -10.78 0.78
N CYS A 138 1.91 -9.93 0.68
CA CYS A 138 0.88 -10.03 -0.35
C CYS A 138 1.46 -9.82 -1.75
N ALA A 139 2.30 -8.81 -1.94
CA ALA A 139 2.99 -8.54 -3.21
C ALA A 139 3.86 -9.73 -3.62
N ARG A 140 4.58 -10.33 -2.67
CA ARG A 140 5.39 -11.54 -2.90
C ARG A 140 4.55 -12.76 -3.30
N LEU A 141 3.35 -12.92 -2.74
CA LEU A 141 2.45 -14.01 -3.14
C LEU A 141 1.95 -13.85 -4.58
N GLU A 142 1.71 -12.60 -5.02
CA GLU A 142 1.36 -12.33 -6.42
C GLU A 142 2.56 -12.58 -7.34
N GLU A 143 3.75 -12.13 -6.96
CA GLU A 143 4.99 -12.36 -7.72
C GLU A 143 5.30 -13.85 -7.93
N LEU A 144 5.03 -14.68 -6.91
CA LEU A 144 5.16 -16.14 -6.96
C LEU A 144 3.97 -16.85 -7.63
N GLU A 145 3.04 -16.09 -8.22
CA GLU A 145 1.82 -16.58 -8.90
C GLU A 145 0.89 -17.43 -8.00
N VAL A 146 1.05 -17.31 -6.67
CA VAL A 146 0.17 -17.97 -5.70
C VAL A 146 -1.19 -17.26 -5.64
N THR A 147 -1.19 -15.94 -5.81
CA THR A 147 -2.39 -15.10 -5.89
C THR A 147 -2.41 -14.29 -7.18
N SER A 148 -3.60 -13.88 -7.61
CA SER A 148 -3.81 -13.07 -8.81
C SER A 148 -3.88 -11.56 -8.51
N GLY A 149 -3.44 -11.16 -7.31
CA GLY A 149 -3.56 -9.81 -6.77
C GLY A 149 -3.95 -9.80 -5.29
N CYS A 150 -4.11 -8.59 -4.74
CA CYS A 150 -4.40 -8.35 -3.33
C CYS A 150 -5.63 -7.47 -3.14
N ILE A 151 -6.46 -7.82 -2.16
CA ILE A 151 -7.52 -6.96 -1.63
C ILE A 151 -6.89 -6.09 -0.53
N THR A 152 -6.66 -4.82 -0.83
CA THR A 152 -6.12 -3.84 0.13
C THR A 152 -6.48 -2.42 -0.29
N THR A 153 -6.45 -1.51 0.69
CA THR A 153 -6.53 -0.06 0.48
C THR A 153 -5.17 0.62 0.72
N ASP A 154 -4.14 -0.15 1.05
CA ASP A 154 -2.78 0.38 1.18
C ASP A 154 -2.06 0.39 -0.18
N PHE A 155 -1.54 1.57 -0.52
CA PHE A 155 -0.86 1.78 -1.80
C PHE A 155 0.59 1.28 -1.77
N ASP A 156 1.15 1.08 -0.57
CA ASP A 156 2.50 0.53 -0.38
C ASP A 156 2.64 -0.87 -1.00
N TYR A 157 1.53 -1.58 -1.19
CA TYR A 157 1.45 -2.81 -1.99
C TYR A 157 2.19 -2.71 -3.35
N PHE A 158 2.03 -1.61 -4.08
CA PHE A 158 2.72 -1.40 -5.35
C PHE A 158 4.22 -1.13 -5.17
N LEU A 159 4.59 -0.45 -4.08
CA LEU A 159 6.00 -0.16 -3.78
C LEU A 159 6.77 -1.45 -3.49
N PHE A 160 6.11 -2.45 -2.92
CA PHE A 160 6.65 -3.79 -2.72
C PHE A 160 6.60 -4.70 -3.96
N GLY A 161 6.09 -4.20 -5.09
CA GLY A 161 6.07 -4.94 -6.36
C GLY A 161 4.75 -5.67 -6.67
N GLY A 162 3.70 -5.41 -5.88
CA GLY A 162 2.35 -5.83 -6.24
C GLY A 162 1.91 -5.20 -7.56
N LYS A 163 1.14 -5.94 -8.36
CA LYS A 163 0.73 -5.55 -9.72
C LYS A 163 -0.77 -5.36 -9.84
N ASN A 164 -1.58 -6.11 -9.08
CA ASN A 164 -3.04 -6.05 -9.14
C ASN A 164 -3.65 -5.80 -7.76
N LEU A 165 -4.08 -4.56 -7.51
CA LEU A 165 -4.79 -4.17 -6.28
C LEU A 165 -6.29 -4.12 -6.53
N TYR A 166 -7.06 -4.76 -5.67
CA TYR A 166 -8.51 -4.75 -5.69
C TYR A 166 -9.08 -4.06 -4.45
N ARG A 167 -10.00 -3.12 -4.63
CA ARG A 167 -10.80 -2.53 -3.55
C ARG A 167 -12.22 -3.06 -3.63
N PHE A 168 -12.63 -3.78 -2.60
CA PHE A 168 -13.98 -4.30 -2.46
C PHE A 168 -14.77 -3.35 -1.57
N ASP A 169 -15.81 -2.73 -2.14
CA ASP A 169 -16.70 -1.86 -1.38
C ASP A 169 -17.85 -2.69 -0.80
N PHE A 170 -17.71 -3.03 0.48
CA PHE A 170 -18.72 -3.76 1.23
C PHE A 170 -19.62 -2.78 1.99
N THR A 171 -20.93 -2.90 1.77
CA THR A 171 -21.94 -2.25 2.59
C THR A 171 -22.56 -3.25 3.56
N ALA A 172 -22.89 -2.78 4.75
CA ALA A 172 -23.56 -3.59 5.76
C ALA A 172 -25.08 -3.44 5.63
N SER A 173 -25.78 -4.57 5.49
CA SER A 173 -27.24 -4.64 5.64
C SER A 173 -27.56 -5.65 6.73
N GLY A 174 -27.65 -5.18 7.98
CA GLY A 174 -27.73 -6.07 9.15
C GLY A 174 -26.44 -6.88 9.32
N ASN A 175 -26.56 -8.20 9.46
CA ASN A 175 -25.44 -9.14 9.59
C ASN A 175 -24.99 -9.72 8.24
N VAL A 176 -25.34 -9.09 7.11
CA VAL A 176 -24.95 -9.54 5.77
C VAL A 176 -24.06 -8.50 5.13
N ALA A 177 -22.92 -8.95 4.59
CA ALA A 177 -22.03 -8.13 3.78
C ALA A 177 -22.53 -8.14 2.33
N LEU A 178 -23.01 -6.99 1.86
CA LEU A 178 -23.35 -6.76 0.46
C LEU A 178 -22.13 -6.17 -0.24
N LEU A 179 -21.75 -6.75 -1.38
CA LEU A 179 -20.70 -6.20 -2.22
C LEU A 179 -21.35 -5.24 -3.23
N HIS A 180 -21.05 -3.95 -3.10
CA HIS A 180 -21.62 -2.92 -3.98
C HIS A 180 -20.82 -2.77 -5.27
N ASP A 181 -19.51 -2.56 -5.13
CA ASP A 181 -18.60 -2.35 -6.26
C ASP A 181 -17.24 -3.02 -5.98
N VAL A 182 -16.54 -3.37 -7.06
CA VAL A 182 -15.13 -3.72 -7.01
C VAL A 182 -14.36 -2.82 -7.95
N VAL A 183 -13.32 -2.19 -7.42
CA VAL A 183 -12.39 -1.36 -8.18
C VAL A 183 -11.06 -2.11 -8.30
N HIS A 184 -10.52 -2.18 -9.51
CA HIS A 184 -9.20 -2.73 -9.80
C HIS A 184 -8.25 -1.63 -10.23
N LEU A 185 -7.08 -1.62 -9.62
CA LEU A 185 -5.95 -0.81 -10.01
C LEU A 185 -4.81 -1.75 -10.43
N SER A 186 -4.33 -1.57 -11.66
CA SER A 186 -3.31 -2.43 -12.26
C SER A 186 -2.08 -1.62 -12.60
N LEU A 187 -0.90 -2.10 -12.18
CA LEU A 187 0.39 -1.48 -12.50
C LEU A 187 0.62 -1.45 -14.01
N GLY A 188 0.30 -2.53 -14.72
CA GLY A 188 0.41 -2.58 -16.19
C GLY A 188 -0.47 -1.53 -16.88
N ARG A 189 -1.66 -1.24 -16.34
CA ARG A 189 -2.52 -0.18 -16.88
C ARG A 189 -2.00 1.22 -16.55
N MET A 190 -1.48 1.42 -15.34
CA MET A 190 -0.78 2.67 -14.98
C MET A 190 0.39 2.94 -15.93
N ASN A 191 1.15 1.91 -16.29
CA ASN A 191 2.23 2.04 -17.25
C ASN A 191 1.69 2.41 -18.65
N ILE A 192 0.73 1.65 -19.18
CA ILE A 192 0.18 1.90 -20.53
C ILE A 192 -0.45 3.30 -20.66
N GLU A 193 -1.27 3.72 -19.69
CA GLU A 193 -2.05 4.96 -19.79
C GLU A 193 -1.30 6.20 -19.30
N LYS A 194 -0.37 6.05 -18.33
CA LYS A 194 0.28 7.18 -17.66
C LYS A 194 1.80 7.11 -17.65
N LYS A 195 2.41 6.07 -18.21
CA LYS A 195 3.88 5.88 -18.20
C LYS A 195 4.44 5.84 -16.77
N VAL A 196 3.71 5.17 -15.88
CA VAL A 196 4.05 5.00 -14.47
C VAL A 196 4.19 3.53 -14.16
N ASP A 197 5.39 3.12 -13.78
CA ASP A 197 5.69 1.80 -13.25
C ASP A 197 6.23 1.90 -11.80
N ARG A 198 6.62 0.77 -11.20
CA ARG A 198 7.06 0.68 -9.80
C ARG A 198 8.14 1.71 -9.46
N PRO A 199 9.21 1.92 -10.25
CA PRO A 199 10.21 2.92 -9.91
C PRO A 199 9.65 4.33 -9.77
N HIS A 200 8.73 4.71 -10.66
CA HIS A 200 8.05 6.01 -10.60
C HIS A 200 7.17 6.15 -9.35
N LEU A 201 6.54 5.06 -8.90
CA LEU A 201 5.77 5.03 -7.66
C LEU A 201 6.68 5.14 -6.43
N ILE A 202 7.85 4.49 -6.43
CA ILE A 202 8.85 4.63 -5.37
C ILE A 202 9.36 6.08 -5.32
N SER A 203 9.76 6.66 -6.46
CA SER A 203 10.16 8.07 -6.52
C SER A 203 9.03 8.99 -6.02
N THR A 204 7.77 8.70 -6.37
CA THR A 204 6.59 9.44 -5.88
C THR A 204 6.47 9.39 -4.36
N ALA A 205 6.64 8.20 -3.77
CA ALA A 205 6.60 8.00 -2.32
C ALA A 205 7.69 8.81 -1.60
N ILE A 206 8.92 8.81 -2.13
CA ILE A 206 10.03 9.59 -1.58
C ILE A 206 9.78 11.10 -1.74
N LEU A 207 9.28 11.56 -2.88
CA LEU A 207 9.06 12.98 -3.16
C LEU A 207 7.95 13.58 -2.27
N LEU A 208 6.83 12.87 -2.11
CA LEU A 208 5.69 13.31 -1.29
C LEU A 208 5.87 13.02 0.20
N GLY A 209 6.76 12.08 0.51
CA GLY A 209 6.91 11.50 1.82
C GLY A 209 6.02 10.28 2.03
N CYS A 210 6.60 9.27 2.65
CA CYS A 210 5.98 8.01 3.01
C CYS A 210 6.47 7.57 4.40
N ASP A 211 6.02 6.41 4.87
CA ASP A 211 6.41 5.91 6.20
C ASP A 211 7.93 5.67 6.32
N TYR A 212 8.60 5.39 5.20
CA TYR A 212 10.05 5.22 5.08
C TYR A 212 10.81 6.54 4.97
N PHE A 213 10.14 7.62 4.53
CA PHE A 213 10.76 8.92 4.28
C PHE A 213 9.80 10.07 4.61
N GLN A 214 9.48 10.21 5.90
CA GLN A 214 8.30 10.96 6.38
C GLN A 214 8.22 12.43 5.98
N ARG A 215 9.36 13.10 5.73
CA ARG A 215 9.35 14.53 5.39
C ARG A 215 9.13 14.82 3.91
N GLY A 216 9.39 13.84 3.05
CA GLY A 216 9.46 14.08 1.61
C GLY A 216 10.33 15.28 1.24
N VAL A 217 10.09 15.85 0.05
CA VAL A 217 10.66 17.13 -0.34
C VAL A 217 9.61 18.22 -0.16
N GLN A 218 9.93 19.27 0.60
CA GLN A 218 8.95 20.33 0.86
C GLN A 218 8.58 21.07 -0.43
N ASN A 219 7.32 21.53 -0.49
CA ASN A 219 6.71 22.20 -1.64
C ASN A 219 6.52 21.31 -2.88
N ILE A 220 6.59 19.99 -2.71
CA ILE A 220 6.17 19.02 -3.73
C ILE A 220 4.79 18.49 -3.38
N GLY A 221 3.85 18.65 -4.32
CA GLY A 221 2.55 17.98 -4.30
C GLY A 221 2.40 17.08 -5.52
N ILE A 222 1.32 16.30 -5.58
CA ILE A 222 1.14 15.23 -6.59
C ILE A 222 1.29 15.73 -8.04
N VAL A 223 0.80 16.94 -8.35
CA VAL A 223 0.95 17.55 -9.68
C VAL A 223 2.43 17.82 -10.01
N THR A 224 3.20 18.31 -9.03
CA THR A 224 4.64 18.54 -9.22
C THR A 224 5.40 17.22 -9.36
N VAL A 225 4.96 16.14 -8.71
CA VAL A 225 5.55 14.81 -8.92
C VAL A 225 5.38 14.35 -10.35
N PHE A 226 4.17 14.44 -10.92
CA PHE A 226 3.98 14.04 -12.31
C PHE A 226 4.74 14.92 -13.30
N ASP A 227 4.94 16.21 -12.99
CA ASP A 227 5.85 17.04 -13.76
C ASP A 227 7.30 16.54 -13.68
N ILE A 228 7.76 16.09 -12.51
CA ILE A 228 9.11 15.53 -12.33
C ILE A 228 9.24 14.21 -13.08
N LEU A 229 8.31 13.27 -12.90
CA LEU A 229 8.36 11.97 -13.55
C LEU A 229 8.36 12.09 -15.07
N ALA A 230 7.56 13.00 -15.63
CA ALA A 230 7.52 13.24 -17.08
C ALA A 230 8.82 13.84 -17.65
N GLU A 231 9.65 14.48 -16.84
CA GLU A 231 10.89 15.12 -17.30
C GLU A 231 12.15 14.31 -16.96
N PHE A 232 12.10 13.47 -15.93
CA PHE A 232 13.28 12.77 -15.38
C PHE A 232 13.11 11.26 -15.28
N GLY A 233 11.91 10.73 -15.51
CA GLY A 233 11.53 9.34 -15.22
C GLY A 233 11.65 8.33 -16.37
N ASP A 234 12.17 8.69 -17.54
CA ASP A 234 12.34 7.77 -18.68
C ASP A 234 11.05 6.96 -19.05
N ASP A 235 9.89 7.64 -19.07
CA ASP A 235 8.59 7.19 -19.62
C ASP A 235 8.17 5.72 -19.35
N GLY A 236 7.90 5.37 -18.09
CA GLY A 236 7.28 4.08 -17.75
C GLY A 236 8.19 2.86 -17.92
N ASN A 237 9.49 3.08 -18.04
CA ASN A 237 10.47 2.00 -18.06
C ASN A 237 10.64 1.39 -16.65
N GLU A 238 10.43 0.07 -16.54
CA GLU A 238 10.53 -0.68 -15.27
C GLU A 238 11.98 -0.87 -14.78
N ASP A 239 12.96 -0.79 -15.69
CA ASP A 239 14.38 -0.97 -15.38
C ASP A 239 15.05 0.31 -14.83
N VAL A 240 14.30 1.42 -14.75
CA VAL A 240 14.84 2.68 -14.24
C VAL A 240 15.01 2.59 -12.74
N ASP A 241 16.20 2.91 -12.25
CA ASP A 241 16.45 3.02 -10.81
C ASP A 241 15.78 4.30 -10.26
N PRO A 242 14.95 4.21 -9.19
CA PRO A 242 14.37 5.38 -8.53
C PRO A 242 15.41 6.44 -8.14
N HIS A 243 16.61 6.05 -7.72
CA HIS A 243 17.69 6.98 -7.41
C HIS A 243 18.09 7.81 -8.62
N VAL A 244 18.12 7.23 -9.81
CA VAL A 244 18.46 7.95 -11.05
C VAL A 244 17.42 9.03 -11.35
N ILE A 245 16.14 8.75 -11.15
CA ILE A 245 15.07 9.74 -11.33
C ILE A 245 15.25 10.91 -10.34
N LEU A 246 15.46 10.59 -9.06
CA LEU A 246 15.60 11.56 -7.98
C LEU A 246 16.88 12.40 -8.12
N ASP A 247 17.99 11.79 -8.50
CA ASP A 247 19.29 12.43 -8.72
C ASP A 247 19.25 13.41 -9.90
N ARG A 248 18.72 12.98 -11.05
CA ARG A 248 18.55 13.88 -12.21
C ARG A 248 17.72 15.11 -11.87
N PHE A 249 16.62 14.92 -11.14
CA PHE A 249 15.80 16.04 -10.66
C PHE A 249 16.60 16.95 -9.72
N TYR A 250 17.28 16.36 -8.72
CA TYR A 250 18.07 17.08 -7.74
C TYR A 250 19.16 17.94 -8.40
N SER A 251 20.04 17.32 -9.19
CA SER A 251 21.17 17.99 -9.84
C SER A 251 20.72 19.07 -10.82
N TYR A 252 19.58 18.87 -11.49
CA TYR A 252 19.02 19.88 -12.37
C TYR A 252 18.47 21.10 -11.60
N VAL A 253 17.83 20.91 -10.45
CA VAL A 253 17.35 22.00 -9.58
C VAL A 253 18.50 22.70 -8.85
N LYS A 254 19.55 21.96 -8.47
CA LYS A 254 20.77 22.50 -7.84
C LYS A 254 21.73 23.18 -8.79
N GLU A 255 21.40 23.20 -10.09
CA GLU A 255 22.20 23.81 -11.13
C GLU A 255 23.56 23.14 -11.37
N GLU A 256 23.74 21.91 -10.88
CA GLU A 256 24.90 21.06 -11.18
C GLU A 256 24.92 20.65 -12.66
N ILE A 257 23.72 20.53 -13.24
CA ILE A 257 23.51 20.33 -14.68
C ILE A 257 23.02 21.66 -15.28
N PRO A 258 23.62 22.16 -16.37
CA PRO A 258 23.20 23.40 -17.01
C PRO A 258 21.84 23.22 -17.72
N ALA A 259 21.03 24.28 -17.72
CA ALA A 259 19.83 24.33 -18.54
C ALA A 259 20.20 24.40 -20.03
N ARG A 260 19.41 23.74 -20.88
CA ARG A 260 19.61 23.66 -22.33
C ARG A 260 18.52 24.41 -23.08
N SER A 261 18.79 24.78 -24.33
CA SER A 261 17.81 25.39 -25.23
C SER A 261 16.61 24.49 -25.51
N GLU A 262 16.80 23.16 -25.47
CA GLU A 262 15.75 22.17 -25.72
C GLU A 262 14.91 21.84 -24.48
N ASP A 263 15.25 22.37 -23.29
CA ASP A 263 14.52 22.05 -22.07
C ASP A 263 13.08 22.56 -22.14
N SER A 264 12.14 21.71 -21.73
CA SER A 264 10.72 22.03 -21.77
C SER A 264 10.38 23.20 -20.82
N SER A 265 9.30 23.93 -21.12
CA SER A 265 8.77 24.97 -20.23
C SER A 265 8.47 24.45 -18.82
N ARG A 266 8.05 23.19 -18.71
CA ARG A 266 7.81 22.51 -17.43
C ARG A 266 9.12 22.30 -16.68
N LYS A 267 10.15 21.77 -17.35
CA LYS A 267 11.48 21.55 -16.78
C LYS A 267 12.10 22.85 -16.28
N LEU A 268 12.05 23.92 -17.08
CA LEU A 268 12.49 25.25 -16.68
C LEU A 268 11.69 25.84 -15.50
N ARG A 269 10.38 25.54 -15.41
CA ARG A 269 9.55 25.92 -14.25
C ARG A 269 9.99 25.18 -12.98
N LEU A 270 10.28 23.88 -13.07
CA LEU A 270 10.81 23.12 -11.94
C LEU A 270 12.12 23.73 -11.44
N ARG A 271 13.06 24.05 -12.34
CA ARG A 271 14.34 24.67 -11.95
C ARG A 271 14.19 25.97 -11.14
N ARG A 272 13.24 26.83 -11.53
CA ARG A 272 13.02 28.13 -10.88
C ARG A 272 12.30 28.02 -9.54
N LYS A 273 11.66 26.90 -9.23
CA LYS A 273 10.90 26.70 -8.01
C LYS A 273 11.84 26.42 -6.83
N LYS A 274 11.54 27.00 -5.67
CA LYS A 274 12.30 26.75 -4.45
C LYS A 274 11.82 25.46 -3.77
N PHE A 275 12.72 24.50 -3.65
CA PHE A 275 12.51 23.25 -2.92
C PHE A 275 13.46 23.18 -1.73
N ASN A 276 12.96 22.63 -0.61
CA ASN A 276 13.82 22.30 0.53
C ASN A 276 14.00 20.79 0.56
N PHE A 277 15.18 20.35 0.14
CA PHE A 277 15.56 18.95 0.16
C PHE A 277 16.01 18.54 1.57
N PRO A 278 15.46 17.47 2.14
CA PRO A 278 15.90 16.95 3.43
C PRO A 278 17.30 16.32 3.33
N GLN A 279 17.93 16.11 4.48
CA GLN A 279 19.19 15.37 4.57
C GLN A 279 19.02 13.94 4.04
N GLY A 280 19.96 13.47 3.24
CA GLY A 280 19.94 12.14 2.62
C GLY A 280 19.25 12.08 1.26
N PHE A 281 18.64 13.16 0.76
CA PHE A 281 18.18 13.23 -0.63
C PHE A 281 19.33 13.63 -1.57
N PRO A 282 19.47 13.04 -2.77
CA PRO A 282 18.61 12.03 -3.42
C PRO A 282 18.94 10.56 -3.05
N ASN A 283 20.06 10.30 -2.36
CA ASN A 283 20.52 8.95 -1.99
C ASN A 283 19.89 8.43 -0.69
N CYS A 284 18.56 8.37 -0.63
CA CYS A 284 17.87 7.93 0.57
C CYS A 284 17.82 6.39 0.66
N GLN A 285 18.26 5.83 1.78
CA GLN A 285 18.20 4.39 2.06
C GLN A 285 16.78 3.80 2.00
N ALA A 286 15.75 4.64 2.03
CA ALA A 286 14.35 4.23 1.90
C ALA A 286 13.97 3.66 0.51
N VAL A 287 14.86 3.73 -0.48
CA VAL A 287 14.65 3.14 -1.81
C VAL A 287 15.04 1.66 -1.83
N GLU A 288 15.97 1.24 -0.96
CA GLU A 288 16.42 -0.15 -0.80
C GLU A 288 15.36 -1.00 -0.07
#